data_AF-I3MDR5-F1
#
_entry.id   AF-I3MDR5-F1
#
_cell.length_a   1.000
_cell.length_b   1.000
_cell.length_c   1.000
_cell.angle_alpha   90.00
_cell.angle_beta   90.00
_cell.angle_gamma   90.00
#
_symmetry.space_group_name_H-M   'P 1'
#
loop_
_entity.id
_entity.type
_entity.pdbx_description
1 polymer ?
#
loop_
_entity_poly.entity_id
_entity_poly.type
_entity_poly.pdbx_seq_one_letter_code
_entity_poly.pdbx_strand_id
1 'polypeptide(L)'
;MGRCCFYTAGTLSLLLLVTGVTLLVARVFQKAVDQTIEKNMVLRNGTEIFDSWEKPPLPVYTQFYFFNVTNPEEILRGEIPRLEEVGPYTYTVIEWAQVRFLRTLIEAMLKAYQQKLFVTHTVDELLWGYKDEILSLIHAFRSDISPYFGLFYEKNGTNDGDYVFLTGEDNYLNFTKIVEWNGKTSLNWWATDECNMINGTDGDSFHPLITKDEVLYVFPSDFCRSVYITFSDFESVQGLPAFRYKVPAEILANTSDNAGFCLPEGKCLGSGVLNVSICKNGAPIIMSFPHFYQADEKFVSAIHGMHPNKEDHETFVDINPLTGIILRASKRFQINIYVRKLDDFIETGDIRTMVFPVMYLNESVLVDKETASRLKSVINTTLIITNIPYIIMALGVFFGLVFTWLACRGQGSMEEGTADERAPLIRT
;
A
#
# COMPACT_ATOMS: atom_id res chain seq x y z
N MET A 1 -30.93 29.57 51.03
CA MET A 1 -30.15 28.70 50.13
C MET A 1 -30.20 29.14 48.66
N GLY A 2 -31.36 29.13 47.99
CA GLY A 2 -31.47 29.26 46.51
C GLY A 2 -30.58 30.31 45.81
N ARG A 3 -30.48 31.54 46.35
CA ARG A 3 -29.60 32.61 45.79
C ARG A 3 -28.13 32.19 45.61
N CYS A 4 -27.59 31.33 46.47
CA CYS A 4 -26.20 30.86 46.35
C CYS A 4 -26.04 29.91 45.16
N CYS A 5 -26.90 28.88 45.09
CA CYS A 5 -26.93 27.91 44.00
C CYS A 5 -27.10 28.56 42.61
N PHE A 6 -27.86 29.67 42.56
CA PHE A 6 -28.06 30.47 41.35
C PHE A 6 -26.74 31.05 40.82
N TYR A 7 -26.02 31.83 41.62
CA TYR A 7 -24.75 32.43 41.17
C TYR A 7 -23.68 31.37 40.89
N THR A 8 -23.63 30.26 41.65
CA THR A 8 -22.67 29.17 41.38
C THR A 8 -22.94 28.45 40.06
N ALA A 9 -24.20 28.35 39.60
CA ALA A 9 -24.50 27.75 38.29
C ALA A 9 -24.02 28.64 37.14
N GLY A 10 -24.23 29.96 37.25
CA GLY A 10 -23.76 30.93 36.26
C GLY A 10 -22.24 31.02 36.16
N THR A 11 -21.53 31.06 37.30
CA THR A 11 -20.06 31.10 37.30
C THR A 11 -19.44 29.78 36.83
N LEU A 12 -20.02 28.62 37.20
CA LEU A 12 -19.58 27.31 36.71
C LEU A 12 -19.80 27.16 35.20
N SER A 13 -20.94 27.61 34.68
CA SER A 13 -21.21 27.63 33.23
C SER A 13 -20.16 28.44 32.47
N LEU A 14 -19.88 29.67 32.91
CA LEU A 14 -18.87 30.53 32.27
C LEU A 14 -17.46 29.92 32.36
N LEU A 15 -17.09 29.37 33.52
CA LEU A 15 -15.79 28.72 33.71
C LEU A 15 -15.61 27.54 32.75
N LEU A 16 -16.58 26.63 32.69
CA LEU A 16 -16.54 25.46 31.80
C LEU A 16 -16.48 25.87 30.32
N LEU A 17 -17.24 26.88 29.90
CA LEU A 17 -17.20 27.38 28.53
C LEU A 17 -15.82 27.96 28.18
N VAL A 18 -15.25 28.84 29.03
CA VAL A 18 -13.92 29.42 28.80
C VAL A 18 -12.83 28.34 28.80
N THR A 19 -12.85 27.42 29.77
CA THR A 19 -11.88 26.32 29.85
C THR A 19 -11.99 25.38 28.64
N GLY A 20 -13.21 25.00 28.23
CA GLY A 20 -13.45 24.15 27.07
C GLY A 20 -12.97 24.77 25.76
N VAL A 21 -13.29 26.05 25.52
CA VAL A 21 -12.80 26.80 24.36
C VAL A 21 -11.27 26.94 24.38
N THR A 22 -10.68 27.24 25.55
CA THR A 22 -9.21 27.38 25.68
C THR A 22 -8.49 26.05 25.38
N LEU A 23 -8.98 24.93 25.92
CA LEU A 23 -8.41 23.60 25.69
C LEU A 23 -8.54 23.14 24.23
N LEU A 24 -9.64 23.51 23.56
CA LEU A 24 -9.85 23.26 22.14
C LEU A 24 -8.92 24.09 21.25
N VAL A 25 -8.87 25.41 21.45
CA VAL A 25 -8.04 26.34 20.67
C VAL A 25 -6.54 26.05 20.84
N ALA A 26 -6.10 25.70 22.05
CA ALA A 26 -4.73 25.28 22.30
C ALA A 26 -4.41 23.83 21.84
N ARG A 27 -5.41 23.09 21.36
CA ARG A 27 -5.32 21.69 20.90
C ARG A 27 -4.68 20.73 21.91
N VAL A 28 -4.93 20.93 23.21
CA VAL A 28 -4.18 20.25 24.30
C VAL A 28 -4.31 18.73 24.22
N PHE A 29 -5.54 18.22 24.09
CA PHE A 29 -5.78 16.77 24.04
C PHE A 29 -5.41 16.14 22.70
N GLN A 30 -5.41 16.89 21.60
CA GLN A 30 -4.89 16.41 20.32
C GLN A 30 -3.38 16.20 20.45
N LYS A 31 -2.62 17.25 20.81
CA LYS A 31 -1.16 17.14 21.00
C LYS A 31 -0.74 16.05 21.99
N ALA A 32 -1.50 15.82 23.06
CA ALA A 32 -1.24 14.74 24.01
C ALA A 32 -1.48 13.34 23.40
N VAL A 33 -2.49 13.19 22.56
CA VAL A 33 -2.75 11.97 21.77
C VAL A 33 -1.67 11.78 20.70
N ASP A 34 -1.37 12.81 19.92
CA ASP A 34 -0.38 12.80 18.85
C ASP A 34 0.98 12.32 19.43
N GLN A 35 1.45 12.97 20.51
CA GLN A 35 2.67 12.58 21.25
C GLN A 35 2.62 11.20 21.94
N THR A 36 1.44 10.61 22.11
CA THR A 36 1.30 9.23 22.62
C THR A 36 1.43 8.23 21.48
N ILE A 37 0.86 8.53 20.32
CA ILE A 37 0.99 7.72 19.10
C ILE A 37 2.45 7.77 18.61
N GLU A 38 3.05 8.95 18.50
CA GLU A 38 4.46 9.16 18.14
C GLU A 38 5.43 8.30 18.95
N LYS A 39 5.17 8.12 20.26
CA LYS A 39 6.03 7.33 21.17
C LYS A 39 5.75 5.83 21.15
N ASN A 40 4.51 5.44 20.82
CA ASN A 40 4.13 4.03 20.74
C ASN A 40 4.48 3.42 19.37
N MET A 41 4.52 4.24 18.32
CA MET A 41 4.88 3.87 16.95
C MET A 41 6.39 3.98 16.72
N VAL A 42 7.16 3.19 17.48
CA VAL A 42 8.62 3.12 17.37
C VAL A 42 9.06 1.65 17.41
N LEU A 43 9.89 1.25 16.44
CA LEU A 43 10.49 -0.09 16.38
C LEU A 43 11.57 -0.22 17.47
N ARG A 44 11.17 -0.74 18.63
CA ARG A 44 12.00 -0.90 19.81
C ARG A 44 11.62 -2.16 20.57
N ASN A 45 12.60 -3.01 20.88
CA ASN A 45 12.39 -4.26 21.60
C ASN A 45 11.58 -4.04 22.91
N GLY A 46 10.44 -4.73 23.04
CA GLY A 46 9.47 -4.56 24.12
C GLY A 46 8.29 -3.63 23.83
N THR A 47 8.10 -3.16 22.59
CA THR A 47 6.85 -2.50 22.13
C THR A 47 5.99 -3.45 21.30
N GLU A 48 4.66 -3.38 21.45
CA GLU A 48 3.73 -4.23 20.67
C GLU A 48 3.89 -4.05 19.15
N ILE A 49 4.32 -2.86 18.70
CA ILE A 49 4.59 -2.59 17.28
C ILE A 49 5.89 -3.26 16.79
N PHE A 50 6.92 -3.37 17.64
CA PHE A 50 8.13 -4.13 17.31
C PHE A 50 7.82 -5.62 17.22
N ASP A 51 7.07 -6.17 18.19
CA ASP A 51 6.66 -7.57 18.19
C ASP A 51 5.79 -7.90 16.96
N SER A 52 4.91 -6.98 16.55
CA SER A 52 4.06 -7.11 15.35
C SER A 52 4.83 -6.94 14.03
N TRP A 53 5.95 -6.20 14.03
CA TRP A 53 6.83 -6.02 12.87
C TRP A 53 7.79 -7.21 12.71
N GLU A 54 8.32 -7.73 13.82
CA GLU A 54 9.15 -8.95 13.82
C GLU A 54 8.33 -10.20 13.44
N LYS A 55 7.04 -10.23 13.80
CA LYS A 55 6.13 -11.35 13.54
C LYS A 55 4.73 -10.84 13.15
N PRO A 56 4.48 -10.54 11.86
CA PRO A 56 3.18 -10.05 11.37
C PRO A 56 2.01 -10.93 11.83
N PRO A 57 1.00 -10.38 12.55
CA PRO A 57 -0.12 -11.16 13.08
C PRO A 57 -1.22 -11.43 12.04
N LEU A 58 -1.16 -10.77 10.87
CA LEU A 58 -2.15 -10.90 9.80
C LEU A 58 -1.65 -11.87 8.71
N PRO A 59 -2.43 -12.89 8.32
CA PRO A 59 -2.05 -13.78 7.22
C PRO A 59 -2.12 -13.06 5.88
N VAL A 60 -0.99 -13.02 5.17
CA VAL A 60 -0.91 -12.56 3.77
C VAL A 60 -1.18 -13.74 2.83
N TYR A 61 -2.09 -13.53 1.87
CA TYR A 61 -2.48 -14.50 0.86
C TYR A 61 -2.03 -14.04 -0.52
N THR A 62 -1.20 -14.83 -1.18
CA THR A 62 -0.76 -14.58 -2.56
C THR A 62 -1.47 -15.55 -3.49
N GLN A 63 -2.24 -14.99 -4.42
CA GLN A 63 -3.05 -15.71 -5.39
C GLN A 63 -2.42 -15.58 -6.77
N PHE A 64 -2.09 -16.69 -7.41
CA PHE A 64 -1.49 -16.71 -8.75
C PHE A 64 -2.52 -17.05 -9.82
N TYR A 65 -2.47 -16.34 -10.94
CA TYR A 65 -3.37 -16.48 -12.09
C TYR A 65 -2.52 -16.59 -13.37
N PHE A 66 -2.62 -17.71 -14.08
CA PHE A 66 -1.80 -18.01 -15.26
C PHE A 66 -2.57 -17.76 -16.56
N PHE A 67 -1.86 -17.38 -17.62
CA PHE A 67 -2.43 -17.25 -18.97
C PHE A 67 -2.06 -18.47 -19.82
N ASN A 68 -3.01 -19.40 -19.96
CA ASN A 68 -2.87 -20.61 -20.76
C ASN A 68 -2.95 -20.28 -22.27
N VAL A 69 -2.02 -20.81 -23.06
CA VAL A 69 -1.89 -20.49 -24.49
C VAL A 69 -2.71 -21.48 -25.34
N THR A 70 -3.76 -21.00 -26.00
CA THR A 70 -4.68 -21.88 -26.76
C THR A 70 -4.29 -22.13 -28.22
N ASN A 71 -3.40 -21.30 -28.79
CA ASN A 71 -3.01 -21.36 -30.21
C ASN A 71 -1.49 -21.21 -30.46
N PRO A 72 -0.61 -22.02 -29.84
CA PRO A 72 0.84 -21.84 -29.90
C PRO A 72 1.43 -21.93 -31.32
N GLU A 73 0.96 -22.87 -32.13
CA GLU A 73 1.45 -23.07 -33.51
C GLU A 73 1.01 -21.92 -34.43
N GLU A 74 -0.18 -21.36 -34.20
CA GLU A 74 -0.71 -20.18 -34.89
C GLU A 74 0.15 -18.94 -34.57
N ILE A 75 0.55 -18.77 -33.31
CA ILE A 75 1.40 -17.65 -32.87
C ILE A 75 2.80 -17.72 -33.51
N LEU A 76 3.38 -18.93 -33.67
CA LEU A 76 4.64 -19.14 -34.39
C LEU A 76 4.54 -18.84 -35.89
N ARG A 77 3.33 -18.82 -36.47
CA ARG A 77 3.05 -18.35 -37.85
C ARG A 77 2.66 -16.87 -37.92
N GLY A 78 2.77 -16.13 -36.82
CA GLY A 78 2.47 -14.70 -36.76
C GLY A 78 0.97 -14.36 -36.66
N GLU A 79 0.12 -15.27 -36.19
CA GLU A 79 -1.26 -14.92 -35.79
C GLU A 79 -1.30 -14.15 -34.45
N ILE A 80 -2.50 -13.75 -34.01
CA ILE A 80 -2.71 -13.10 -32.70
C ILE A 80 -2.81 -14.18 -31.62
N PRO A 81 -2.10 -14.05 -30.47
CA PRO A 81 -2.26 -14.96 -29.33
C PRO A 81 -3.68 -14.93 -28.75
N ARG A 82 -4.14 -16.09 -28.32
CA ARG A 82 -5.43 -16.30 -27.65
C ARG A 82 -5.18 -17.01 -26.33
N LEU A 83 -5.41 -16.30 -25.24
CA LEU A 83 -5.08 -16.74 -23.89
C LEU A 83 -6.35 -16.95 -23.06
N GLU A 84 -6.36 -17.99 -22.24
CA GLU A 84 -7.39 -18.26 -21.23
C GLU A 84 -6.78 -18.13 -19.84
N GLU A 85 -7.46 -17.44 -18.93
CA GLU A 85 -7.02 -17.27 -17.55
C GLU A 85 -7.30 -18.54 -16.73
N VAL A 86 -6.33 -18.96 -15.91
CA VAL A 86 -6.42 -20.12 -15.02
C VAL A 86 -5.93 -19.76 -13.62
N GLY A 87 -6.85 -19.72 -12.66
CA GLY A 87 -6.58 -19.38 -11.25
C GLY A 87 -7.87 -19.24 -10.43
N PRO A 88 -7.78 -18.76 -9.18
CA PRO A 88 -6.57 -18.49 -8.41
C PRO A 88 -5.93 -19.75 -7.81
N TYR A 89 -4.60 -19.86 -7.90
CA TYR A 89 -3.81 -20.76 -7.07
C TYR A 89 -3.35 -20.00 -5.82
N THR A 90 -3.97 -20.29 -4.67
CA THR A 90 -3.82 -19.49 -3.44
C THR A 90 -2.82 -20.12 -2.47
N TYR A 91 -1.82 -19.34 -2.06
CA TYR A 91 -0.80 -19.69 -1.06
C TYR A 91 -0.83 -18.69 0.11
N THR A 92 -0.50 -19.16 1.31
CA THR A 92 -0.23 -18.31 2.48
C THR A 92 1.27 -18.03 2.59
N VAL A 93 1.66 -16.76 2.71
CA VAL A 93 3.07 -16.35 2.83
C VAL A 93 3.49 -16.32 4.31
N ILE A 94 4.75 -16.69 4.60
CA ILE A 94 5.40 -16.56 5.91
C ILE A 94 6.85 -16.11 5.65
N GLU A 95 7.24 -14.94 6.17
CA GLU A 95 8.46 -14.25 5.75
C GLU A 95 9.66 -14.51 6.68
N TRP A 96 10.79 -14.94 6.10
CA TRP A 96 12.10 -15.21 6.74
C TRP A 96 13.23 -14.97 5.71
N ALA A 97 14.49 -14.81 6.13
CA ALA A 97 15.49 -14.05 5.35
C ALA A 97 16.87 -14.72 5.08
N GLN A 98 17.40 -14.60 3.83
CA GLN A 98 18.84 -14.54 3.35
C GLN A 98 19.05 -14.84 1.81
N VAL A 99 20.32 -14.78 1.30
CA VAL A 99 20.83 -14.35 -0.07
C VAL A 99 21.92 -15.32 -0.65
N ARG A 100 22.38 -15.51 -1.93
CA ARG A 100 22.06 -15.40 -3.43
C ARG A 100 23.20 -16.22 -4.18
N PHE A 101 23.65 -16.21 -5.48
CA PHE A 101 23.50 -15.48 -6.78
C PHE A 101 24.12 -16.31 -7.99
N LEU A 102 24.28 -15.76 -9.23
CA LEU A 102 24.64 -16.42 -10.55
C LEU A 102 25.49 -15.50 -11.51
N ARG A 103 25.85 -15.67 -12.83
CA ARG A 103 25.55 -16.54 -14.02
C ARG A 103 26.61 -16.37 -15.17
N THR A 104 26.62 -17.18 -16.26
CA THR A 104 26.74 -16.87 -17.76
C THR A 104 27.50 -17.89 -18.68
N LEU A 105 26.85 -18.60 -19.65
CA LEU A 105 27.51 -19.32 -20.81
C LEU A 105 26.56 -19.93 -21.91
N ILE A 106 25.53 -19.22 -22.39
CA ILE A 106 24.27 -19.87 -22.86
C ILE A 106 24.22 -20.30 -24.36
N GLU A 107 24.73 -19.50 -25.29
CA GLU A 107 24.24 -19.47 -26.69
C GLU A 107 24.41 -20.76 -27.51
N ALA A 108 25.54 -21.46 -27.37
CA ALA A 108 25.89 -22.58 -28.24
C ALA A 108 25.00 -23.84 -28.07
N MET A 109 24.26 -23.95 -26.96
CA MET A 109 23.53 -25.17 -26.62
C MET A 109 22.12 -25.23 -27.23
N LEU A 110 21.44 -24.09 -27.38
CA LEU A 110 20.07 -24.01 -27.91
C LEU A 110 19.94 -24.72 -29.27
N LYS A 111 20.86 -24.40 -30.18
CA LYS A 111 20.90 -24.89 -31.57
C LYS A 111 21.14 -26.39 -31.71
N ALA A 112 21.57 -27.08 -30.65
CA ALA A 112 21.86 -28.52 -30.67
C ALA A 112 20.68 -29.40 -30.19
N TYR A 113 19.71 -28.84 -29.48
CA TYR A 113 18.69 -29.62 -28.74
C TYR A 113 17.23 -29.36 -29.16
N GLN A 114 16.98 -28.62 -30.26
CA GLN A 114 15.64 -28.47 -30.88
C GLN A 114 14.53 -28.06 -29.90
N GLN A 115 14.81 -27.07 -29.05
CA GLN A 115 13.87 -26.60 -28.03
C GLN A 115 12.65 -25.91 -28.62
N LYS A 116 11.55 -25.85 -27.86
CA LYS A 116 10.31 -25.17 -28.25
C LYS A 116 10.16 -23.84 -27.52
N LEU A 117 9.65 -22.83 -28.22
CA LEU A 117 9.30 -21.54 -27.60
C LEU A 117 8.10 -21.64 -26.64
N PHE A 118 7.15 -22.54 -26.93
CA PHE A 118 6.03 -22.87 -26.06
C PHE A 118 6.24 -24.24 -25.44
N VAL A 119 6.20 -24.29 -24.11
CA VAL A 119 6.34 -25.50 -23.28
C VAL A 119 5.10 -25.69 -22.41
N THR A 120 4.92 -26.88 -21.84
CA THR A 120 3.80 -27.20 -20.97
C THR A 120 4.31 -27.88 -19.70
N HIS A 121 4.11 -27.21 -18.57
CA HIS A 121 4.48 -27.67 -17.23
C HIS A 121 3.28 -27.50 -16.29
N THR A 122 3.35 -28.13 -15.12
CA THR A 122 2.40 -27.88 -14.02
C THR A 122 2.62 -26.49 -13.40
N VAL A 123 1.61 -25.98 -12.70
CA VAL A 123 1.73 -24.70 -11.98
C VAL A 123 2.78 -24.76 -10.85
N ASP A 124 2.95 -25.92 -10.22
CA ASP A 124 3.97 -26.16 -9.20
C ASP A 124 5.39 -26.00 -9.78
N GLU A 125 5.65 -26.64 -10.92
CA GLU A 125 6.89 -26.50 -11.70
C GLU A 125 7.16 -25.05 -12.14
N LEU A 126 6.14 -24.34 -12.66
CA LEU A 126 6.29 -22.97 -13.16
C LEU A 126 6.55 -21.96 -12.03
N LEU A 127 5.95 -22.16 -10.85
CA LEU A 127 6.21 -21.33 -9.67
C LEU A 127 7.54 -21.68 -9.02
N TRP A 128 7.70 -22.91 -8.55
CA TRP A 128 8.73 -23.29 -7.57
C TRP A 128 9.96 -23.95 -8.18
N GLY A 129 9.86 -24.46 -9.42
CA GLY A 129 10.99 -24.94 -10.20
C GLY A 129 10.75 -26.25 -10.94
N TYR A 130 11.07 -26.27 -12.24
CA TYR A 130 11.38 -27.50 -12.97
C TYR A 130 12.84 -27.53 -13.40
N LYS A 131 13.34 -28.73 -13.72
CA LYS A 131 14.69 -28.92 -14.24
C LYS A 131 14.69 -28.70 -15.76
N ASP A 132 15.31 -27.62 -16.22
CA ASP A 132 15.37 -27.27 -17.63
C ASP A 132 16.54 -27.99 -18.32
N GLU A 133 16.36 -28.46 -19.56
CA GLU A 133 17.38 -29.23 -20.28
C GLU A 133 18.60 -28.38 -20.64
N ILE A 134 18.38 -27.15 -21.10
CA ILE A 134 19.44 -26.24 -21.52
C ILE A 134 20.20 -25.72 -20.30
N LEU A 135 19.52 -25.33 -19.22
CA LEU A 135 20.16 -24.99 -17.96
C LEU A 135 20.92 -26.19 -17.36
N SER A 136 20.42 -27.41 -17.49
CA SER A 136 21.12 -28.62 -17.05
C SER A 136 22.41 -28.88 -17.83
N LEU A 137 22.39 -28.68 -19.14
CA LEU A 137 23.58 -28.78 -19.99
C LEU A 137 24.58 -27.68 -19.65
N ILE A 138 24.12 -26.44 -19.48
CA ILE A 138 24.94 -25.30 -19.08
C ILE A 138 25.58 -25.54 -17.70
N HIS A 139 24.82 -26.03 -16.72
CA HIS A 139 25.29 -26.35 -15.37
C HIS A 139 26.46 -27.33 -15.37
N ALA A 140 26.48 -28.30 -16.30
CA ALA A 140 27.57 -29.27 -16.44
C ALA A 140 28.92 -28.64 -16.86
N PHE A 141 28.91 -27.43 -17.43
CA PHE A 141 30.13 -26.63 -17.72
C PHE A 141 30.31 -25.44 -16.77
N ARG A 142 29.24 -24.99 -16.10
CA ARG A 142 29.19 -23.79 -15.24
C ARG A 142 28.23 -24.02 -14.07
N SER A 143 28.74 -24.60 -12.99
CA SER A 143 27.96 -24.99 -11.81
C SER A 143 27.36 -23.81 -11.02
N ASP A 144 27.77 -22.56 -11.31
CA ASP A 144 27.16 -21.32 -10.80
C ASP A 144 25.80 -20.99 -11.44
N ILE A 145 25.40 -21.72 -12.48
CA ILE A 145 24.12 -21.55 -13.15
C ILE A 145 23.23 -22.71 -12.68
N SER A 146 22.17 -22.43 -11.94
CA SER A 146 21.23 -23.48 -11.50
C SER A 146 20.65 -24.20 -12.72
N PRO A 147 20.53 -25.55 -12.70
CA PRO A 147 19.88 -26.34 -13.75
C PRO A 147 18.35 -26.25 -13.69
N TYR A 148 17.79 -25.51 -12.74
CA TYR A 148 16.36 -25.34 -12.55
C TYR A 148 15.89 -23.93 -12.96
N PHE A 149 14.64 -23.83 -13.40
CA PHE A 149 13.94 -22.58 -13.64
C PHE A 149 12.54 -22.62 -13.03
N GLY A 150 12.13 -21.51 -12.41
CA GLY A 150 10.79 -21.24 -11.91
C GLY A 150 10.67 -19.76 -11.56
N LEU A 151 9.46 -19.21 -11.62
CA LEU A 151 9.21 -17.76 -11.46
C LEU A 151 9.45 -17.28 -10.02
N PHE A 152 9.31 -18.19 -9.06
CA PHE A 152 9.62 -18.04 -7.63
C PHE A 152 10.57 -19.16 -7.15
N TYR A 153 11.41 -19.69 -8.05
CA TYR A 153 12.44 -20.69 -7.73
C TYR A 153 13.37 -20.18 -6.61
N GLU A 154 13.68 -21.06 -5.66
CA GLU A 154 14.46 -20.78 -4.43
C GLU A 154 13.93 -19.66 -3.52
N LYS A 155 12.80 -18.99 -3.81
CA LYS A 155 12.24 -17.92 -2.96
C LYS A 155 11.58 -18.40 -1.66
N ASN A 156 11.23 -19.69 -1.56
CA ASN A 156 10.46 -20.23 -0.44
C ASN A 156 11.37 -20.34 0.81
N GLY A 157 11.18 -19.44 1.78
CA GLY A 157 11.98 -19.36 3.01
C GLY A 157 13.25 -18.48 2.93
N THR A 158 13.30 -17.54 1.99
CA THR A 158 14.44 -16.61 1.75
C THR A 158 13.99 -15.15 1.69
N ASN A 159 14.91 -14.18 1.82
CA ASN A 159 14.59 -12.77 1.58
C ASN A 159 14.87 -12.36 0.14
N ASP A 160 14.28 -11.22 -0.21
CA ASP A 160 14.59 -10.37 -1.34
C ASP A 160 15.85 -9.51 -1.10
N GLY A 161 16.23 -9.22 0.15
CA GLY A 161 17.53 -8.67 0.52
C GLY A 161 17.67 -8.25 1.99
N ASP A 162 18.89 -7.83 2.37
CA ASP A 162 19.17 -7.34 3.72
C ASP A 162 18.84 -5.84 3.81
N TYR A 163 17.97 -5.44 4.75
CA TYR A 163 17.49 -4.06 4.90
C TYR A 163 18.03 -3.37 6.15
N VAL A 164 18.20 -2.05 6.06
CA VAL A 164 18.38 -1.16 7.21
C VAL A 164 17.24 -0.14 7.22
N PHE A 165 16.46 -0.16 8.29
CA PHE A 165 15.29 0.69 8.50
C PHE A 165 15.52 1.75 9.58
N LEU A 166 14.84 2.90 9.46
CA LEU A 166 14.71 3.88 10.53
C LEU A 166 13.56 3.49 11.46
N THR A 167 13.81 3.53 12.77
CA THR A 167 12.88 3.00 13.79
C THR A 167 11.70 3.90 14.12
N GLY A 168 11.78 5.19 13.77
CA GLY A 168 10.84 6.24 14.19
C GLY A 168 11.22 6.99 15.48
N GLU A 169 12.22 6.54 16.26
CA GLU A 169 12.55 7.13 17.59
C GLU A 169 12.96 8.62 17.48
N ASP A 170 13.73 9.02 16.45
CA ASP A 170 14.12 10.43 16.22
C ASP A 170 12.97 11.29 15.63
N ASN A 171 12.11 10.67 14.80
CA ASN A 171 11.00 11.30 14.11
C ASN A 171 10.07 10.22 13.52
N TYR A 172 8.79 10.24 13.92
CA TYR A 172 7.79 9.26 13.47
C TYR A 172 7.60 9.24 11.95
N LEU A 173 7.83 10.35 11.24
CA LEU A 173 7.73 10.43 9.76
C LEU A 173 8.78 9.56 9.04
N ASN A 174 9.78 9.05 9.76
CA ASN A 174 10.76 8.09 9.26
C ASN A 174 10.50 6.65 9.75
N PHE A 175 9.37 6.36 10.41
CA PHE A 175 9.03 5.01 10.87
C PHE A 175 9.02 4.00 9.71
N THR A 176 9.74 2.88 9.90
CA THR A 176 10.00 1.80 8.92
C THR A 176 10.51 2.26 7.54
N LYS A 177 11.09 3.46 7.48
CA LYS A 177 11.67 4.01 6.25
C LYS A 177 13.01 3.34 5.95
N ILE A 178 13.19 2.86 4.73
CA ILE A 178 14.43 2.23 4.28
C ILE A 178 15.51 3.30 4.13
N VAL A 179 16.71 3.02 4.65
CA VAL A 179 17.92 3.81 4.40
C VAL A 179 18.99 3.03 3.62
N GLU A 180 19.06 1.72 3.80
CA GLU A 180 19.89 0.86 2.96
C GLU A 180 19.18 -0.45 2.56
N TRP A 181 19.45 -0.91 1.35
CA TRP A 181 19.08 -2.23 0.85
C TRP A 181 20.32 -2.91 0.28
N ASN A 182 20.69 -4.07 0.83
CA ASN A 182 21.91 -4.83 0.53
C ASN A 182 23.20 -3.98 0.63
N GLY A 183 23.30 -3.14 1.67
CA GLY A 183 24.45 -2.26 1.90
C GLY A 183 24.57 -1.10 0.91
N LYS A 184 23.45 -0.65 0.33
CA LYS A 184 23.39 0.51 -0.57
C LYS A 184 22.24 1.43 -0.23
N THR A 185 22.50 2.73 -0.25
CA THR A 185 21.50 3.80 -0.12
C THR A 185 20.74 4.11 -1.42
N SER A 186 21.20 3.57 -2.55
CA SER A 186 20.57 3.71 -3.87
C SER A 186 20.76 2.46 -4.73
N LEU A 187 19.92 2.34 -5.75
CA LEU A 187 20.06 1.36 -6.82
C LEU A 187 21.20 1.74 -7.77
N ASN A 188 21.55 0.83 -8.68
CA ASN A 188 22.56 1.08 -9.72
C ASN A 188 22.16 0.47 -11.07
N TRP A 189 20.86 0.48 -11.36
CA TRP A 189 20.24 -0.18 -12.51
C TRP A 189 19.71 0.79 -13.55
N TRP A 190 19.22 1.95 -13.11
CA TRP A 190 18.49 2.92 -13.93
C TRP A 190 19.42 4.05 -14.41
N ALA A 191 18.99 4.84 -15.40
CA ALA A 191 19.88 5.77 -16.09
C ALA A 191 20.14 7.10 -15.34
N THR A 192 19.26 7.51 -14.42
CA THR A 192 19.42 8.76 -13.64
C THR A 192 19.45 8.48 -12.13
N ASP A 193 20.02 9.39 -11.36
CA ASP A 193 20.14 9.25 -9.90
C ASP A 193 18.76 9.23 -9.22
N GLU A 194 17.81 10.03 -9.71
CA GLU A 194 16.42 10.08 -9.23
C GLU A 194 15.71 8.73 -9.43
N CYS A 195 15.91 8.10 -10.59
CA CYS A 195 15.34 6.79 -10.88
C CYS A 195 15.97 5.67 -10.01
N ASN A 196 17.19 5.87 -9.52
CA ASN A 196 17.88 4.95 -8.62
C ASN A 196 17.60 5.20 -7.13
N MET A 197 16.82 6.23 -6.76
CA MET A 197 16.52 6.48 -5.34
C MET A 197 15.69 5.35 -4.71
N ILE A 198 16.11 4.91 -3.53
CA ILE A 198 15.31 4.05 -2.64
C ILE A 198 14.49 4.99 -1.75
N ASN A 199 13.17 5.02 -1.94
CA ASN A 199 12.27 5.97 -1.31
C ASN A 199 11.14 5.26 -0.56
N GLY A 200 10.94 5.66 0.70
CA GLY A 200 9.80 5.23 1.52
C GLY A 200 10.04 3.96 2.31
N THR A 201 8.98 3.16 2.46
CA THR A 201 8.97 1.93 3.26
C THR A 201 9.05 0.68 2.37
N ASP A 202 9.13 -0.49 2.99
CA ASP A 202 8.91 -1.81 2.37
C ASP A 202 7.57 -1.89 1.60
N GLY A 203 6.51 -1.37 2.23
CA GLY A 203 5.14 -1.31 1.73
C GLY A 203 4.11 -1.92 2.67
N ASP A 204 4.56 -2.55 3.76
CA ASP A 204 3.75 -3.37 4.66
C ASP A 204 3.40 -2.60 5.96
N SER A 205 4.11 -1.51 6.23
CA SER A 205 3.65 -0.47 7.17
C SER A 205 4.09 0.94 6.75
N PHE A 206 3.44 1.94 7.34
CA PHE A 206 3.66 3.36 7.10
C PHE A 206 3.77 4.13 8.41
N HIS A 207 4.25 5.38 8.36
CA HIS A 207 4.28 6.24 9.54
C HIS A 207 2.86 6.57 10.05
N PRO A 208 2.68 6.88 11.34
CA PRO A 208 1.39 7.33 11.87
C PRO A 208 1.03 8.76 11.42
N LEU A 209 -0.17 9.19 11.80
CA LEU A 209 -0.71 10.55 11.60
C LEU A 209 -0.82 10.99 10.12
N ILE A 210 -1.06 10.03 9.23
CA ILE A 210 -1.19 10.21 7.77
C ILE A 210 -2.30 11.21 7.43
N THR A 211 -1.99 12.13 6.51
CA THR A 211 -2.92 13.12 5.96
C THR A 211 -3.28 12.80 4.51
N LYS A 212 -4.53 13.08 4.11
CA LYS A 212 -5.04 12.80 2.75
C LYS A 212 -4.34 13.58 1.62
N ASP A 213 -3.49 14.55 1.95
CA ASP A 213 -2.84 15.46 1.00
C ASP A 213 -1.37 15.07 0.74
N GLU A 214 -0.85 14.03 1.41
CA GLU A 214 0.51 13.54 1.22
C GLU A 214 0.59 12.35 0.25
N VAL A 215 1.80 12.12 -0.25
CA VAL A 215 2.13 11.02 -1.17
C VAL A 215 3.05 10.05 -0.43
N LEU A 216 2.63 8.79 -0.33
CA LEU A 216 3.39 7.75 0.36
C LEU A 216 4.29 7.05 -0.67
N TYR A 217 5.57 6.88 -0.34
CA TYR A 217 6.54 6.17 -1.17
C TYR A 217 6.75 4.75 -0.66
N VAL A 218 7.04 3.83 -1.59
CA VAL A 218 7.27 2.41 -1.32
C VAL A 218 8.40 1.90 -2.22
N PHE A 219 9.29 1.05 -1.70
CA PHE A 219 10.29 0.33 -2.47
C PHE A 219 9.96 -1.18 -2.54
N PRO A 220 9.05 -1.61 -3.43
CA PRO A 220 8.81 -3.02 -3.68
C PRO A 220 9.98 -3.61 -4.49
N SER A 221 10.90 -4.28 -3.80
CA SER A 221 12.12 -4.89 -4.36
C SER A 221 11.88 -5.73 -5.62
N ASP A 222 10.79 -6.50 -5.66
CA ASP A 222 10.44 -7.34 -6.80
C ASP A 222 10.05 -6.54 -8.06
N PHE A 223 9.61 -5.29 -7.90
CA PHE A 223 9.35 -4.34 -8.98
C PHE A 223 10.61 -3.55 -9.40
N CYS A 224 11.69 -3.67 -8.64
CA CYS A 224 13.03 -3.14 -8.90
C CYS A 224 13.16 -1.61 -9.01
N ARG A 225 12.16 -0.85 -8.57
CA ARG A 225 12.21 0.61 -8.43
C ARG A 225 11.35 1.06 -7.26
N SER A 226 11.63 2.25 -6.74
CA SER A 226 10.67 2.95 -5.89
C SER A 226 9.44 3.36 -6.71
N VAL A 227 8.29 3.28 -6.06
CA VAL A 227 6.99 3.77 -6.55
C VAL A 227 6.38 4.69 -5.50
N TYR A 228 5.28 5.36 -5.84
CA TYR A 228 4.47 6.07 -4.88
C TYR A 228 2.98 5.75 -5.06
N ILE A 229 2.22 6.00 -4.00
CA ILE A 229 0.77 5.81 -3.96
C ILE A 229 0.10 7.11 -3.50
N THR A 230 -1.08 7.38 -4.06
CA THR A 230 -1.84 8.62 -3.84
C THR A 230 -3.20 8.32 -3.22
N PHE A 231 -3.71 9.23 -2.39
CA PHE A 231 -5.04 9.14 -1.81
C PHE A 231 -6.11 9.06 -2.92
N SER A 232 -7.08 8.18 -2.74
CA SER A 232 -8.22 7.94 -3.65
C SER A 232 -9.54 8.21 -2.94
N ASP A 233 -9.82 7.49 -1.85
CA ASP A 233 -11.15 7.42 -1.23
C ASP A 233 -11.08 7.30 0.30
N PHE A 234 -12.16 7.69 0.99
CA PHE A 234 -12.37 7.35 2.40
C PHE A 234 -13.08 6.01 2.52
N GLU A 235 -12.55 5.11 3.34
CA GLU A 235 -13.00 3.72 3.47
C GLU A 235 -13.28 3.33 4.92
N SER A 236 -13.95 2.19 5.12
CA SER A 236 -14.06 1.59 6.46
C SER A 236 -13.91 0.09 6.44
N VAL A 237 -12.91 -0.40 7.18
CA VAL A 237 -12.54 -1.81 7.27
C VAL A 237 -12.80 -2.29 8.69
N GLN A 238 -13.62 -3.34 8.87
CA GLN A 238 -14.13 -3.80 10.19
C GLN A 238 -14.76 -2.67 11.07
N GLY A 239 -15.20 -1.57 10.47
CA GLY A 239 -15.68 -0.39 11.18
C GLY A 239 -14.58 0.42 11.88
N LEU A 240 -13.35 0.36 11.37
CA LEU A 240 -12.27 1.32 11.57
C LEU A 240 -12.26 2.33 10.40
N PRO A 241 -11.79 3.57 10.57
CA PRO A 241 -11.55 4.47 9.45
C PRO A 241 -10.29 4.06 8.67
N ALA A 242 -10.33 4.18 7.35
CA ALA A 242 -9.18 4.00 6.47
C ALA A 242 -9.12 5.08 5.38
N PHE A 243 -7.91 5.41 4.94
CA PHE A 243 -7.68 6.10 3.67
C PHE A 243 -7.26 5.06 2.64
N ARG A 244 -7.96 4.99 1.50
CA ARG A 244 -7.53 4.18 0.37
C ARG A 244 -6.48 4.95 -0.42
N TYR A 245 -5.27 4.41 -0.46
CA TYR A 245 -4.23 4.81 -1.39
C TYR A 245 -4.18 3.83 -2.57
N LYS A 246 -3.80 4.33 -3.74
CA LYS A 246 -3.71 3.56 -4.99
C LYS A 246 -2.43 3.90 -5.74
N VAL A 247 -1.97 2.98 -6.58
CA VAL A 247 -0.89 3.27 -7.53
C VAL A 247 -1.47 4.05 -8.72
N PRO A 248 -1.01 5.30 -8.97
CA PRO A 248 -1.49 6.10 -10.09
C PRO A 248 -0.80 5.67 -11.40
N ALA A 249 -1.46 5.90 -12.54
CA ALA A 249 -0.98 5.46 -13.85
C ALA A 249 0.37 6.09 -14.23
N GLU A 250 0.62 7.29 -13.70
CA GLU A 250 1.84 8.09 -13.74
C GLU A 250 3.10 7.31 -13.33
N ILE A 251 2.99 6.25 -12.52
CA ILE A 251 4.13 5.38 -12.14
C ILE A 251 4.70 4.61 -13.34
N LEU A 252 3.85 4.22 -14.29
CA LEU A 252 4.24 3.46 -15.49
C LEU A 252 3.99 4.25 -16.79
N ALA A 253 3.59 5.51 -16.70
CA ALA A 253 3.33 6.35 -17.87
C ALA A 253 4.63 6.71 -18.61
N ASN A 254 4.55 6.78 -19.94
CA ASN A 254 5.67 7.19 -20.80
C ASN A 254 5.91 8.71 -20.71
N THR A 255 6.61 9.16 -19.67
CA THR A 255 6.87 10.57 -19.33
C THR A 255 8.38 10.89 -19.29
N SER A 256 8.73 12.18 -19.23
CA SER A 256 10.09 12.64 -18.94
C SER A 256 10.64 12.01 -17.66
N ASP A 257 9.80 11.98 -16.63
CA ASP A 257 10.20 11.67 -15.25
C ASP A 257 10.43 10.15 -15.09
N ASN A 258 9.78 9.32 -15.92
CA ASN A 258 10.04 7.89 -16.01
C ASN A 258 11.10 7.51 -17.05
N ALA A 259 11.63 8.45 -17.85
CA ALA A 259 12.52 8.13 -18.96
C ALA A 259 13.82 7.41 -18.54
N GLY A 260 14.30 7.65 -17.31
CA GLY A 260 15.46 6.97 -16.74
C GLY A 260 15.26 5.49 -16.40
N PHE A 261 14.01 5.00 -16.35
CA PHE A 261 13.70 3.57 -16.23
C PHE A 261 13.74 2.83 -17.59
N CYS A 262 13.88 3.56 -18.69
CA CYS A 262 13.86 3.00 -20.04
C CYS A 262 15.29 2.73 -20.53
N LEU A 263 15.67 1.47 -20.61
CA LEU A 263 17.02 1.02 -20.99
C LEU A 263 16.99 0.32 -22.37
N PRO A 264 17.82 0.75 -23.36
CA PRO A 264 18.71 1.92 -23.33
C PRO A 264 17.93 3.25 -23.31
N GLU A 265 18.60 4.29 -22.81
CA GLU A 265 18.02 5.59 -22.44
C GLU A 265 17.03 6.17 -23.46
N GLY A 266 15.88 6.63 -22.96
CA GLY A 266 14.83 7.26 -23.76
C GLY A 266 14.03 6.33 -24.69
N LYS A 267 14.27 5.01 -24.68
CA LYS A 267 13.54 4.03 -25.52
C LYS A 267 12.55 3.19 -24.71
N CYS A 268 11.53 3.86 -24.16
CA CYS A 268 10.43 3.21 -23.46
C CYS A 268 9.56 2.36 -24.42
N LEU A 269 9.03 1.23 -23.92
CA LEU A 269 8.13 0.37 -24.71
C LEU A 269 6.72 0.98 -24.90
N GLY A 270 6.26 1.76 -23.93
CA GLY A 270 4.92 2.34 -23.87
C GLY A 270 4.51 2.65 -22.44
N SER A 271 3.29 3.16 -22.26
CA SER A 271 2.70 3.36 -20.92
C SER A 271 2.21 2.04 -20.32
N GLY A 272 2.27 1.90 -19.00
CA GLY A 272 1.76 0.75 -18.23
C GLY A 272 2.67 -0.48 -18.21
N VAL A 273 3.91 -0.37 -18.71
CA VAL A 273 4.89 -1.47 -18.76
C VAL A 273 6.29 -1.02 -18.32
N LEU A 274 7.02 -1.86 -17.60
CA LEU A 274 8.39 -1.61 -17.12
C LEU A 274 9.32 -2.76 -17.47
N ASN A 275 10.43 -2.48 -18.16
CA ASN A 275 11.47 -3.47 -18.44
C ASN A 275 12.36 -3.69 -17.20
N VAL A 276 12.22 -4.84 -16.54
CA VAL A 276 12.97 -5.18 -15.32
C VAL A 276 14.14 -6.14 -15.58
N SER A 277 14.51 -6.36 -16.84
CA SER A 277 15.57 -7.30 -17.24
C SER A 277 16.90 -7.10 -16.50
N ILE A 278 17.25 -5.84 -16.20
CA ILE A 278 18.48 -5.45 -15.50
C ILE A 278 18.58 -6.01 -14.06
N CYS A 279 17.46 -6.09 -13.33
CA CYS A 279 17.44 -6.68 -11.99
C CYS A 279 17.11 -8.18 -12.01
N LYS A 280 16.41 -8.66 -13.06
CA LYS A 280 16.06 -10.09 -13.25
C LYS A 280 17.08 -10.82 -14.13
N ASN A 281 18.37 -10.62 -13.86
CA ASN A 281 19.47 -11.45 -14.37
C ASN A 281 19.58 -11.53 -15.91
N GLY A 282 19.19 -10.47 -16.62
CA GLY A 282 19.17 -10.40 -18.07
C GLY A 282 18.02 -11.16 -18.75
N ALA A 283 17.10 -11.74 -17.98
CA ALA A 283 15.88 -12.33 -18.55
C ALA A 283 14.99 -11.22 -19.16
N PRO A 284 14.29 -11.44 -20.28
CA PRO A 284 13.49 -10.42 -20.96
C PRO A 284 12.13 -10.14 -20.27
N ILE A 285 12.14 -9.94 -18.95
CA ILE A 285 10.94 -9.78 -18.13
C ILE A 285 10.47 -8.32 -18.15
N ILE A 286 9.18 -8.14 -18.43
CA ILE A 286 8.47 -6.86 -18.41
C ILE A 286 7.36 -6.94 -17.35
N MET A 287 7.32 -5.99 -16.42
CA MET A 287 6.24 -5.88 -15.42
C MET A 287 5.11 -5.00 -15.97
N SER A 288 3.87 -5.30 -15.59
CA SER A 288 2.69 -4.44 -15.81
C SER A 288 1.67 -4.64 -14.69
N PHE A 289 0.53 -3.95 -14.74
CA PHE A 289 -0.66 -4.39 -14.00
C PHE A 289 -1.40 -5.51 -14.74
N PRO A 290 -2.31 -6.26 -14.06
CA PRO A 290 -3.06 -7.36 -14.67
C PRO A 290 -3.88 -6.94 -15.90
N HIS A 291 -3.90 -7.80 -16.92
CA HIS A 291 -4.49 -7.60 -18.25
C HIS A 291 -4.09 -6.27 -18.92
N PHE A 292 -2.92 -5.72 -18.56
CA PHE A 292 -2.44 -4.40 -18.98
C PHE A 292 -3.36 -3.23 -18.57
N TYR A 293 -3.95 -3.30 -17.37
CA TYR A 293 -4.58 -2.14 -16.72
C TYR A 293 -3.61 -0.94 -16.64
N GLN A 294 -4.12 0.29 -16.81
CA GLN A 294 -3.35 1.54 -16.91
C GLN A 294 -2.29 1.60 -18.06
N ALA A 295 -2.34 0.70 -19.06
CA ALA A 295 -1.39 0.66 -20.16
C ALA A 295 -1.91 1.22 -21.50
N ASP A 296 -1.00 1.42 -22.46
CA ASP A 296 -1.38 1.73 -23.85
C ASP A 296 -2.26 0.61 -24.43
N GLU A 297 -3.38 0.95 -25.07
CA GLU A 297 -4.33 -0.02 -25.69
C GLU A 297 -3.67 -1.01 -26.67
N LYS A 298 -2.49 -0.66 -27.21
CA LYS A 298 -1.69 -1.52 -28.09
C LYS A 298 -1.23 -2.83 -27.43
N PHE A 299 -1.09 -2.86 -26.09
CA PHE A 299 -0.74 -4.08 -25.35
C PHE A 299 -1.95 -4.99 -25.17
N VAL A 300 -3.10 -4.41 -24.83
CA VAL A 300 -4.39 -5.12 -24.72
C VAL A 300 -4.80 -5.71 -26.07
N SER A 301 -4.80 -4.88 -27.13
CA SER A 301 -5.25 -5.27 -28.47
C SER A 301 -4.29 -6.20 -29.23
N ALA A 302 -3.05 -6.39 -28.76
CA ALA A 302 -2.12 -7.35 -29.32
C ALA A 302 -2.45 -8.81 -28.99
N ILE A 303 -3.32 -9.07 -27.99
CA ILE A 303 -3.55 -10.40 -27.39
C ILE A 303 -5.03 -10.58 -27.03
N HIS A 304 -5.68 -11.60 -27.60
CA HIS A 304 -7.03 -11.98 -27.18
C HIS A 304 -7.01 -12.65 -25.80
N GLY A 305 -7.93 -12.23 -24.91
CA GLY A 305 -7.98 -12.60 -23.49
C GLY A 305 -7.61 -11.46 -22.53
N MET A 306 -7.05 -10.36 -23.02
CA MET A 306 -6.77 -9.17 -22.21
C MET A 306 -8.04 -8.33 -22.03
N HIS A 307 -8.54 -8.27 -20.80
CA HIS A 307 -9.79 -7.60 -20.43
C HIS A 307 -9.60 -6.74 -19.15
N PRO A 308 -8.82 -5.65 -19.22
CA PRO A 308 -8.54 -4.83 -18.04
C PRO A 308 -9.80 -4.14 -17.51
N ASN A 309 -10.17 -4.46 -16.27
CA ASN A 309 -11.12 -3.68 -15.46
C ASN A 309 -10.38 -3.06 -14.27
N LYS A 310 -11.05 -2.17 -13.52
CA LYS A 310 -10.43 -1.45 -12.40
C LYS A 310 -10.48 -2.26 -11.11
N GLU A 311 -11.65 -2.81 -10.81
CA GLU A 311 -11.99 -3.43 -9.54
C GLU A 311 -11.11 -4.66 -9.22
N ASP A 312 -10.83 -5.48 -10.24
CA ASP A 312 -10.05 -6.71 -10.12
C ASP A 312 -8.53 -6.48 -10.30
N HIS A 313 -8.11 -5.40 -10.97
CA HIS A 313 -6.71 -5.21 -11.39
C HIS A 313 -6.01 -3.97 -10.79
N GLU A 314 -6.72 -3.02 -10.16
CA GLU A 314 -6.07 -1.90 -9.49
C GLU A 314 -5.32 -2.34 -8.22
N THR A 315 -4.09 -1.88 -8.03
CA THR A 315 -3.40 -2.03 -6.74
C THR A 315 -3.88 -0.95 -5.77
N PHE A 316 -4.33 -1.36 -4.58
CA PHE A 316 -4.76 -0.47 -3.52
C PHE A 316 -4.34 -0.95 -2.13
N VAL A 317 -4.26 0.00 -1.20
CA VAL A 317 -4.03 -0.24 0.23
C VAL A 317 -4.91 0.70 1.06
N ASP A 318 -5.62 0.14 2.03
CA ASP A 318 -6.49 0.85 2.96
C ASP A 318 -5.77 0.98 4.31
N ILE A 319 -5.18 2.14 4.54
CA ILE A 319 -4.32 2.42 5.71
C ILE A 319 -5.13 3.12 6.79
N ASN A 320 -4.95 2.75 8.06
CA ASN A 320 -5.51 3.53 9.15
C ASN A 320 -4.73 4.85 9.32
N PRO A 321 -5.36 6.03 9.16
CA PRO A 321 -4.63 7.30 9.14
C PRO A 321 -4.04 7.70 10.49
N LEU A 322 -4.55 7.14 11.60
CA LEU A 322 -4.02 7.46 12.93
C LEU A 322 -2.69 6.74 13.17
N THR A 323 -2.58 5.45 12.79
CA THR A 323 -1.45 4.59 13.15
C THR A 323 -0.53 4.17 12.00
N GLY A 324 -0.88 4.41 10.73
CA GLY A 324 -0.09 3.95 9.59
C GLY A 324 -0.19 2.44 9.31
N ILE A 325 -1.02 1.72 10.08
CA ILE A 325 -1.22 0.26 9.96
C ILE A 325 -2.17 -0.04 8.81
N ILE A 326 -1.80 -0.99 7.95
CA ILE A 326 -2.62 -1.51 6.86
C ILE A 326 -3.80 -2.32 7.42
N LEU A 327 -5.02 -2.02 6.96
CA LEU A 327 -6.23 -2.73 7.35
C LEU A 327 -6.74 -3.69 6.27
N ARG A 328 -6.53 -3.36 5.00
CA ARG A 328 -6.85 -4.20 3.84
C ARG A 328 -5.95 -3.79 2.68
N ALA A 329 -5.40 -4.73 1.92
CA ALA A 329 -4.64 -4.42 0.71
C ALA A 329 -4.82 -5.47 -0.38
N SER A 330 -4.58 -5.04 -1.62
CA SER A 330 -4.43 -5.91 -2.80
C SER A 330 -3.30 -5.35 -3.66
N LYS A 331 -2.11 -5.94 -3.54
CA LYS A 331 -0.89 -5.68 -4.30
C LYS A 331 -0.90 -6.59 -5.53
N ARG A 332 -1.11 -5.99 -6.70
CA ARG A 332 -1.43 -6.70 -7.95
C ARG A 332 -0.46 -6.33 -9.06
N PHE A 333 0.24 -7.32 -9.63
CA PHE A 333 1.13 -7.11 -10.77
C PHE A 333 1.20 -8.34 -11.68
N GLN A 334 1.60 -8.11 -12.92
CA GLN A 334 1.67 -9.08 -14.01
C GLN A 334 3.12 -9.24 -14.49
N ILE A 335 3.54 -10.49 -14.63
CA ILE A 335 4.83 -10.89 -15.18
C ILE A 335 4.62 -11.21 -16.67
N ASN A 336 5.35 -10.50 -17.52
CA ASN A 336 5.32 -10.66 -18.96
C ASN A 336 6.73 -10.93 -19.50
N ILE A 337 6.82 -11.48 -20.70
CA ILE A 337 8.05 -11.73 -21.44
C ILE A 337 8.03 -10.90 -22.73
N TYR A 338 9.09 -10.14 -22.98
CA TYR A 338 9.27 -9.48 -24.27
C TYR A 338 9.75 -10.48 -25.32
N VAL A 339 8.89 -10.77 -26.30
CA VAL A 339 9.14 -11.76 -27.35
C VAL A 339 9.18 -11.08 -28.72
N ARG A 340 10.03 -11.59 -29.62
CA ARG A 340 10.19 -11.13 -31.01
C ARG A 340 10.81 -12.23 -31.87
N LYS A 341 10.59 -12.16 -33.19
CA LYS A 341 11.36 -12.93 -34.15
C LYS A 341 12.88 -12.64 -34.04
N LEU A 342 13.67 -13.70 -34.21
CA LEU A 342 15.13 -13.68 -34.32
C LEU A 342 15.53 -14.59 -35.49
N ASP A 343 16.10 -14.04 -36.57
CA ASP A 343 16.47 -14.84 -37.75
C ASP A 343 17.56 -15.90 -37.47
N ASP A 344 18.35 -15.72 -36.40
CA ASP A 344 19.35 -16.67 -35.92
C ASP A 344 18.76 -17.86 -35.13
N PHE A 345 17.53 -17.74 -34.61
CA PHE A 345 16.85 -18.70 -33.73
C PHE A 345 15.52 -19.14 -34.34
N ILE A 346 15.56 -20.30 -35.03
CA ILE A 346 14.42 -20.92 -35.72
C ILE A 346 13.23 -21.19 -34.80
N GLU A 347 13.50 -21.33 -33.50
CA GLU A 347 12.52 -21.53 -32.43
C GLU A 347 11.54 -20.36 -32.32
N THR A 348 11.92 -19.17 -32.79
CA THR A 348 11.04 -17.97 -32.79
C THR A 348 10.06 -17.91 -33.96
N GLY A 349 10.25 -18.71 -35.02
CA GLY A 349 9.38 -18.72 -36.19
C GLY A 349 9.14 -17.33 -36.81
N ASP A 350 7.88 -17.01 -37.10
CA ASP A 350 7.41 -15.69 -37.54
C ASP A 350 6.64 -14.95 -36.42
N ILE A 351 7.02 -15.16 -35.15
CA ILE A 351 6.32 -14.56 -34.00
C ILE A 351 6.37 -13.04 -34.01
N ARG A 352 5.23 -12.41 -33.69
CA ARG A 352 5.11 -10.95 -33.57
C ARG A 352 5.96 -10.42 -32.42
N THR A 353 6.53 -9.23 -32.60
CA THR A 353 7.17 -8.48 -31.52
C THR A 353 6.09 -7.95 -30.55
N MET A 354 6.09 -8.43 -29.31
CA MET A 354 5.06 -8.11 -28.32
C MET A 354 5.52 -8.32 -26.87
N VAL A 355 4.75 -7.78 -25.92
CA VAL A 355 4.86 -8.09 -24.49
C VAL A 355 3.85 -9.20 -24.19
N PHE A 356 4.33 -10.41 -23.94
CA PHE A 356 3.51 -11.61 -23.79
C PHE A 356 3.29 -11.93 -22.30
N PRO A 357 2.05 -11.90 -21.77
CA PRO A 357 1.78 -12.14 -20.36
C PRO A 357 1.91 -13.63 -20.05
N VAL A 358 2.50 -13.95 -18.90
CA VAL A 358 2.66 -15.34 -18.42
C VAL A 358 1.70 -15.61 -17.26
N MET A 359 1.72 -14.71 -16.28
CA MET A 359 0.86 -14.76 -15.11
C MET A 359 0.70 -13.38 -14.49
N TYR A 360 -0.34 -13.20 -13.68
CA TYR A 360 -0.40 -12.14 -12.68
C TYR A 360 -0.60 -12.72 -11.28
N LEU A 361 -0.42 -11.87 -10.27
CA LEU A 361 -0.74 -12.22 -8.89
C LEU A 361 -1.54 -11.13 -8.18
N ASN A 362 -2.26 -11.55 -7.15
CA ASN A 362 -2.94 -10.72 -6.16
C ASN A 362 -2.43 -11.13 -4.77
N GLU A 363 -1.51 -10.34 -4.23
CA GLU A 363 -1.02 -10.44 -2.86
C GLU A 363 -1.91 -9.57 -1.97
N SER A 364 -2.54 -10.19 -0.98
CA SER A 364 -3.69 -9.58 -0.29
C SER A 364 -3.70 -9.88 1.21
N VAL A 365 -4.17 -8.90 1.97
CA VAL A 365 -4.29 -8.96 3.42
C VAL A 365 -5.59 -8.29 3.86
N LEU A 366 -6.18 -8.79 4.94
CA LEU A 366 -7.35 -8.19 5.59
C LEU A 366 -7.22 -8.35 7.10
N VAL A 367 -7.36 -7.25 7.85
CA VAL A 367 -7.32 -7.26 9.30
C VAL A 367 -8.44 -8.15 9.88
N ASP A 368 -8.04 -9.06 10.75
CA ASP A 368 -8.96 -9.97 11.43
C ASP A 368 -9.79 -9.23 12.49
N LYS A 369 -10.83 -9.88 13.02
CA LYS A 369 -11.77 -9.24 13.95
C LYS A 369 -11.18 -8.98 15.34
N GLU A 370 -10.24 -9.78 15.82
CA GLU A 370 -9.57 -9.56 17.09
C GLU A 370 -8.62 -8.38 16.99
N THR A 371 -7.68 -8.38 16.04
CA THR A 371 -6.73 -7.27 15.83
C THR A 371 -7.47 -5.97 15.54
N ALA A 372 -8.52 -6.01 14.70
CA ALA A 372 -9.37 -4.84 14.47
C ALA A 372 -10.07 -4.37 15.76
N SER A 373 -10.51 -5.26 16.64
CA SER A 373 -11.14 -4.88 17.92
C SER A 373 -10.15 -4.25 18.90
N ARG A 374 -8.90 -4.75 18.95
CA ARG A 374 -7.81 -4.16 19.75
C ARG A 374 -7.51 -2.73 19.28
N LEU A 375 -7.25 -2.56 17.97
CA LEU A 375 -6.99 -1.25 17.36
C LEU A 375 -8.20 -0.29 17.51
N LYS A 376 -9.43 -0.80 17.42
CA LYS A 376 -10.66 -0.03 17.67
C LYS A 376 -10.78 0.45 19.11
N SER A 377 -10.29 -0.32 20.09
CA SER A 377 -10.23 0.10 21.50
C SER A 377 -9.28 1.29 21.69
N VAL A 378 -8.10 1.25 21.07
CA VAL A 378 -7.12 2.35 21.07
C VAL A 378 -7.69 3.61 20.40
N ILE A 379 -8.27 3.46 19.21
CA ILE A 379 -8.87 4.57 18.45
C ILE A 379 -10.08 5.17 19.19
N ASN A 380 -10.95 4.35 19.78
CA ASN A 380 -12.08 4.85 20.59
C ASN A 380 -11.59 5.62 21.82
N THR A 381 -10.55 5.12 22.51
CA THR A 381 -9.97 5.80 23.67
C THR A 381 -9.39 7.16 23.28
N THR A 382 -8.64 7.19 22.17
CA THR A 382 -8.14 8.43 21.54
C THR A 382 -9.26 9.40 21.15
N LEU A 383 -10.34 8.90 20.56
CA LEU A 383 -11.49 9.71 20.15
C LEU A 383 -12.24 10.28 21.36
N ILE A 384 -12.35 9.54 22.47
CA ILE A 384 -12.90 10.07 23.72
C ILE A 384 -12.01 11.18 24.28
N ILE A 385 -10.69 10.96 24.36
CA ILE A 385 -9.71 11.92 24.91
C ILE A 385 -9.71 13.23 24.10
N THR A 386 -9.63 13.15 22.78
CA THR A 386 -9.65 14.33 21.89
C THR A 386 -10.97 15.11 21.96
N ASN A 387 -12.09 14.46 22.31
CA ASN A 387 -13.40 15.12 22.44
C ASN A 387 -13.70 15.68 23.84
N ILE A 388 -12.83 15.52 24.83
CA ILE A 388 -13.01 16.10 26.18
C ILE A 388 -13.36 17.61 26.16
N PRO A 389 -12.75 18.49 25.32
CA PRO A 389 -13.15 19.90 25.26
C PRO A 389 -14.61 20.12 24.86
N TYR A 390 -15.15 19.33 23.94
CA TYR A 390 -16.56 19.42 23.54
C TYR A 390 -17.50 18.95 24.65
N ILE A 391 -17.13 17.91 25.41
CA ILE A 391 -17.87 17.45 26.59
C ILE A 391 -17.90 18.55 27.67
N ILE A 392 -16.76 19.20 27.93
CA ILE A 392 -16.65 20.32 28.86
C ILE A 392 -17.54 21.51 28.42
N MET A 393 -17.51 21.87 27.12
CA MET A 393 -18.38 22.93 26.59
C MET A 393 -19.86 22.56 26.68
N ALA A 394 -20.24 21.32 26.38
CA ALA A 394 -21.63 20.85 26.47
C ALA A 394 -22.16 20.92 27.92
N LEU A 395 -21.34 20.56 28.91
CA LEU A 395 -21.65 20.76 30.33
C LEU A 395 -21.78 22.24 30.67
N GLY A 396 -20.90 23.10 30.15
CA GLY A 396 -20.99 24.56 30.30
C GLY A 396 -22.31 25.14 29.76
N VAL A 397 -22.75 24.71 28.56
CA VAL A 397 -24.06 25.06 27.98
C VAL A 397 -25.20 24.54 28.85
N PHE A 398 -25.14 23.29 29.32
CA PHE A 398 -26.17 22.71 30.19
C PHE A 398 -26.35 23.49 31.49
N PHE A 399 -25.27 23.83 32.19
CA PHE A 399 -25.35 24.69 33.39
C PHE A 399 -25.86 26.10 33.06
N GLY A 400 -25.58 26.62 31.85
CA GLY A 400 -26.12 27.89 31.36
C GLY A 400 -27.64 27.85 31.15
N LEU A 401 -28.16 26.76 30.58
CA LEU A 401 -29.60 26.52 30.41
C LEU A 401 -30.32 26.32 31.75
N VAL A 402 -29.69 25.62 32.71
CA VAL A 402 -30.21 25.51 34.09
C VAL A 402 -30.23 26.88 34.77
N PHE A 403 -29.18 27.69 34.60
CA PHE A 403 -29.11 29.05 35.13
C PHE A 403 -30.21 29.97 34.56
N THR A 404 -30.41 30.00 33.24
CA THR A 404 -31.46 30.83 32.62
C THR A 404 -32.86 30.36 32.99
N TRP A 405 -33.11 29.06 33.05
CA TRP A 405 -34.39 28.52 33.53
C TRP A 405 -34.68 28.90 34.98
N LEU A 406 -33.69 28.83 35.87
CA LEU A 406 -33.81 29.31 37.26
C LEU A 406 -34.05 30.84 37.32
N ALA A 407 -33.44 31.62 36.43
CA ALA A 407 -33.63 33.07 36.36
C ALA A 407 -35.07 33.43 35.98
N CYS A 408 -35.56 32.89 34.85
CA CYS A 408 -36.93 33.14 34.39
C CYS A 408 -37.98 32.67 35.42
N ARG A 409 -37.75 31.53 36.07
CA ARG A 409 -38.65 31.02 37.11
C ARG A 409 -38.61 31.83 38.41
N GLY A 410 -37.52 32.56 38.68
CA GLY A 410 -37.41 33.49 39.81
C GLY A 410 -38.01 34.88 39.56
N GLN A 411 -38.08 35.33 38.31
CA GLN A 411 -38.75 36.59 37.95
C GLN A 411 -40.27 36.48 38.03
N GLY A 412 -40.84 35.33 37.68
CA GLY A 412 -42.29 35.05 37.75
C GLY A 412 -42.92 35.06 39.15
N SER A 413 -42.17 35.41 40.20
CA SER A 413 -42.67 35.59 41.58
C SER A 413 -42.33 36.96 42.18
N MET A 414 -42.05 37.98 41.35
CA MET A 414 -41.73 39.34 41.82
C MET A 414 -42.60 40.46 41.20
N GLU A 415 -43.71 40.12 40.53
CA GLU A 415 -44.72 41.09 40.05
C GLU A 415 -46.10 40.84 40.68
N GLU A 416 -46.20 40.97 42.01
CA GLU A 416 -47.46 41.30 42.67
C GLU A 416 -47.27 42.55 43.53
N GLY A 417 -47.06 43.68 42.83
CA GLY A 417 -46.87 44.99 43.45
C GLY A 417 -48.08 45.41 44.29
N THR A 418 -47.82 45.84 45.52
CA THR A 418 -48.83 46.25 46.51
C THR A 418 -49.71 47.39 46.00
N ALA A 419 -51.00 47.34 46.33
CA ALA A 419 -52.04 48.17 45.72
C ALA A 419 -51.85 49.70 45.85
N ASP A 420 -51.07 50.17 46.82
CA ASP A 420 -50.80 51.60 47.05
C ASP A 420 -50.13 52.30 45.85
N GLU A 421 -49.32 51.59 45.05
CA GLU A 421 -48.72 52.16 43.83
C GLU A 421 -49.72 52.40 42.69
N ARG A 422 -50.99 51.99 42.84
CA ARG A 422 -52.07 52.23 41.86
C ARG A 422 -52.96 53.44 42.19
N ALA A 423 -52.62 54.23 43.21
CA ALA A 423 -53.36 55.43 43.56
C ALA A 423 -53.13 56.56 42.52
N PRO A 424 -54.17 57.11 41.85
CA PRO A 424 -54.00 58.20 40.92
C PRO A 424 -53.66 59.51 41.65
N LEU A 425 -52.64 60.23 41.18
CA LEU A 425 -52.24 61.54 41.69
C LEU A 425 -53.27 62.63 41.29
N ILE A 426 -54.40 62.64 41.98
CA ILE A 426 -55.33 63.79 41.94
C ILE A 426 -54.68 64.95 42.69
N ARG A 427 -54.53 66.07 41.98
CA ARG A 427 -53.98 67.34 42.48
C ARG A 427 -55.13 68.35 42.54
N THR A 428 -55.09 69.21 43.57
CA THR A 428 -56.13 70.18 43.99
C THR A 428 -57.42 69.56 44.47
#